data_AF-A0A183BJM8-F1
#
_entry.id   AF-A0A183BJM8-F1
#
_cell.length_a   1.000
_cell.length_b   1.000
_cell.length_c   1.000
_cell.angle_alpha   90.00
_cell.angle_beta   90.00
_cell.angle_gamma   90.00
#
_symmetry.space_group_name_H-M   'P 1'
#
loop_
_entity.id
_entity.type
_entity.pdbx_description
1 polymer ?
#
loop_
_entity_poly.entity_id
_entity_poly.type
_entity_poly.pdbx_seq_one_letter_code
_entity_poly.pdbx_strand_id
1 'polypeptide(L)'
;MGCELDLNVVLTAIKRPVAPSIGFFTQFVIMPLLGYSIALFVLSADDRRTHLWALGLFVTGCSPGGGASNYWTVLLDGNANLSVTMTFMSTIGALVAMPFWMNVLGSRILESMHRSTNFTSSSERQSVFIPYGKIVASLLMLVIPLLVGLLIAR
;
A
#
# COMPACT_ATOMS: atom_id res chain seq x y z
N MET A 1 -6.21 -11.89 11.50
CA MET A 1 -4.97 -11.07 11.49
C MET A 1 -4.60 -10.62 12.90
N GLY A 2 -5.23 -9.57 13.46
CA GLY A 2 -4.85 -9.06 14.79
C GLY A 2 -4.92 -10.11 15.90
N CYS A 3 -6.01 -10.89 15.95
CA CYS A 3 -6.19 -11.92 16.97
C CYS A 3 -5.38 -13.21 16.75
N GLU A 4 -4.71 -13.35 15.62
CA GLU A 4 -3.91 -14.54 15.28
C GLU A 4 -2.40 -14.31 15.50
N LEU A 5 -2.04 -13.09 15.91
CA LEU A 5 -0.66 -12.63 15.94
C LEU A 5 -0.07 -12.78 17.34
N ASP A 6 1.00 -13.57 17.45
CA ASP A 6 1.78 -13.70 18.68
C ASP A 6 2.90 -12.66 18.72
N LEU A 7 2.90 -11.82 19.76
CA LEU A 7 3.94 -10.82 19.99
C LEU A 7 5.33 -11.42 20.15
N ASN A 8 5.45 -12.60 20.75
CA ASN A 8 6.75 -13.26 20.93
C ASN A 8 7.35 -13.63 19.57
N VAL A 9 6.49 -14.05 18.63
CA VAL A 9 6.88 -14.35 17.25
C VAL A 9 7.35 -13.09 16.53
N VAL A 10 6.61 -11.98 16.65
CA VAL A 10 7.02 -10.69 16.07
C VAL A 10 8.36 -10.22 16.62
N LEU A 11 8.54 -10.27 17.94
CA LEU A 11 9.80 -9.88 18.59
C LEU A 11 10.97 -10.77 18.14
N THR A 12 10.73 -12.07 17.95
CA THR A 12 11.75 -13.00 17.47
C THR A 12 12.13 -12.74 16.02
N ALA A 13 11.16 -12.40 15.17
CA ALA A 13 11.41 -12.02 13.79
C ALA A 13 12.20 -10.71 13.68
N ILE A 14 11.90 -9.71 14.53
CA ILE A 14 12.67 -8.45 14.58
C ILE A 14 14.14 -8.70 14.99
N LYS A 15 14.41 -9.69 15.86
CA LYS A 15 15.79 -10.08 16.22
C LYS A 15 16.58 -10.70 15.06
N ARG A 16 15.90 -11.16 13.99
CA ARG A 16 16.52 -11.66 12.76
C ARG A 16 16.10 -10.78 11.57
N PRO A 17 16.62 -9.55 11.48
CA PRO A 17 16.03 -8.50 10.65
C PRO A 17 16.17 -8.72 9.15
N VAL A 18 17.07 -9.60 8.69
CA VAL A 18 17.37 -9.76 7.26
C VAL A 18 16.11 -10.03 6.44
N ALA A 19 15.29 -11.00 6.82
CA ALA A 19 14.10 -11.34 6.06
C ALA A 19 12.98 -10.27 6.17
N PRO A 20 12.61 -9.77 7.37
CA PRO A 20 11.65 -8.66 7.49
C PRO A 20 12.09 -7.39 6.76
N SER A 21 13.38 -7.04 6.78
CA SER A 21 13.91 -5.87 6.09
C SER A 21 13.82 -5.99 4.58
N ILE A 22 14.12 -7.18 4.02
CA ILE A 22 13.94 -7.43 2.59
C ILE A 22 12.45 -7.29 2.22
N GLY A 23 11.55 -7.89 3.00
CA GLY A 23 10.10 -7.79 2.78
C GLY A 23 9.59 -6.35 2.88
N PHE A 24 10.06 -5.58 3.85
CA PHE A 24 9.69 -4.18 3.99
C PHE A 24 10.20 -3.32 2.83
N PHE A 25 11.43 -3.57 2.38
CA PHE A 25 12.01 -2.89 1.23
C PHE A 25 11.26 -3.21 -0.06
N THR A 26 10.96 -4.49 -0.33
CA THR A 26 10.17 -4.85 -1.52
C THR A 26 8.75 -4.31 -1.46
N GLN A 27 8.11 -4.31 -0.29
CA GLN A 27 6.75 -3.80 -0.10
C GLN A 27 6.65 -2.28 -0.31
N PHE A 28 7.61 -1.50 0.18
CA PHE A 28 7.51 -0.03 0.17
C PHE A 28 8.45 0.67 -0.79
N VAL A 29 9.30 -0.05 -1.52
CA VAL A 29 10.16 0.53 -2.55
C VAL A 29 9.83 -0.09 -3.90
N ILE A 30 9.94 -1.43 -4.00
CA ILE A 30 9.79 -2.10 -5.29
C ILE A 30 8.33 -2.06 -5.78
N MET A 31 7.36 -2.41 -4.94
CA MET A 31 5.93 -2.40 -5.32
C MET A 31 5.42 -1.02 -5.78
N PRO A 32 5.67 0.10 -5.07
CA PRO A 32 5.27 1.43 -5.52
C PRO A 32 5.94 1.84 -6.84
N LEU A 33 7.24 1.57 -6.99
CA LEU A 33 7.98 1.90 -8.21
C LEU A 33 7.50 1.09 -9.41
N LEU A 34 7.19 -0.19 -9.22
CA LEU A 34 6.59 -1.03 -10.26
C LEU A 34 5.20 -0.54 -10.64
N GLY A 35 4.34 -0.25 -9.66
CA GLY A 35 3.01 0.31 -9.90
C GLY A 35 3.06 1.62 -10.68
N TYR A 36 3.98 2.52 -10.30
CA TYR A 36 4.22 3.78 -11.02
C TYR A 36 4.76 3.55 -12.43
N SER A 37 5.71 2.63 -12.60
CA SER A 37 6.30 2.34 -13.91
C SER A 37 5.26 1.76 -14.87
N ILE A 38 4.43 0.82 -14.41
CA ILE A 38 3.35 0.25 -15.23
C ILE A 38 2.31 1.33 -15.56
N ALA A 39 1.95 2.16 -14.57
CA ALA A 39 1.08 3.31 -14.80
C ALA A 39 1.64 4.27 -15.87
N LEU A 40 2.95 4.49 -15.88
CA LEU A 40 3.60 5.37 -16.86
C LEU A 40 3.73 4.71 -18.23
N PHE A 41 4.13 3.45 -18.33
CA PHE A 41 4.44 2.85 -19.64
C PHE A 41 3.24 2.20 -20.32
N VAL A 42 2.34 1.60 -19.55
CA VAL A 42 1.20 0.83 -20.08
C VAL A 42 -0.07 1.66 -20.13
N LEU A 43 -0.25 2.56 -19.16
CA LEU A 43 -1.47 3.37 -18.99
C LEU A 43 -1.28 4.83 -19.44
N SER A 44 -0.29 5.11 -20.28
CA SER A 44 -0.03 6.44 -20.89
C SER A 44 -0.98 6.82 -22.03
N ALA A 45 -1.95 5.98 -22.38
CA ALA A 45 -2.90 6.30 -23.44
C ALA A 45 -3.84 7.45 -23.00
N ASP A 46 -4.05 8.40 -23.92
CA ASP A 46 -4.65 9.75 -23.74
C ASP A 46 -6.16 9.77 -23.38
N ASP A 47 -6.69 8.69 -22.81
CA ASP A 47 -8.07 8.61 -22.34
C ASP A 47 -8.15 8.89 -20.83
N ARG A 48 -9.02 9.82 -20.46
CA ARG A 48 -9.34 10.21 -19.08
C ARG A 48 -9.60 9.01 -18.17
N ARG A 49 -10.22 7.95 -18.70
CA ARG A 49 -10.47 6.72 -17.92
C ARG A 49 -9.15 6.10 -17.49
N THR A 50 -8.22 5.91 -18.42
CA THR A 50 -6.92 5.25 -18.25
C THR A 50 -6.12 5.84 -17.09
N HIS A 51 -6.20 7.14 -16.89
CA HIS A 51 -5.48 7.78 -15.80
C HIS A 51 -6.04 7.48 -14.40
N LEU A 52 -7.35 7.25 -14.24
CA LEU A 52 -7.92 6.79 -12.97
C LEU A 52 -7.45 5.36 -12.66
N TRP A 53 -7.33 4.49 -13.67
CA TRP A 53 -6.73 3.16 -13.52
C TRP A 53 -5.26 3.25 -13.13
N ALA A 54 -4.51 4.19 -13.73
CA ALA A 54 -3.11 4.44 -13.40
C ALA A 54 -2.92 4.84 -11.93
N LEU A 55 -3.75 5.77 -11.44
CA LEU A 55 -3.75 6.16 -10.03
C LEU A 55 -4.15 4.99 -9.13
N GLY A 56 -5.20 4.25 -9.48
CA GLY A 56 -5.64 3.07 -8.73
C GLY A 56 -4.54 2.02 -8.61
N LEU A 57 -3.89 1.69 -9.73
CA LEU A 57 -2.78 0.73 -9.77
C LEU A 57 -1.59 1.19 -8.90
N PHE A 58 -1.23 2.47 -8.99
CA PHE A 58 -0.17 3.03 -8.15
C PHE A 58 -0.51 2.98 -6.66
N VAL A 59 -1.75 3.34 -6.28
CA VAL A 59 -2.23 3.27 -4.90
C VAL A 59 -2.23 1.82 -4.39
N THR A 60 -2.60 0.86 -5.22
CA THR A 60 -2.49 -0.58 -4.89
C THR A 60 -1.03 -0.97 -4.63
N GLY A 61 -0.09 -0.51 -5.45
CA GLY A 61 1.35 -0.75 -5.23
C GLY A 61 1.89 -0.11 -3.95
N CYS A 62 1.26 0.96 -3.45
CA CYS A 62 1.64 1.60 -2.19
C CYS A 62 1.01 0.94 -0.95
N SER A 63 0.11 -0.03 -1.14
CA SER A 63 -0.65 -0.62 -0.05
C SER A 63 0.16 -1.64 0.77
N PRO A 64 -0.15 -1.80 2.07
CA PRO A 64 0.49 -2.82 2.88
C PRO A 64 0.12 -4.23 2.41
N GLY A 65 0.86 -5.23 2.89
CA GLY A 65 0.52 -6.63 2.66
C GLY A 65 -0.87 -6.98 3.20
N GLY A 66 -1.53 -7.94 2.56
CA GLY A 66 -2.83 -8.45 2.96
C GLY A 66 -2.76 -9.83 3.59
N GLY A 67 -3.81 -10.20 4.33
CA GLY A 67 -3.89 -11.48 5.04
C GLY A 67 -3.89 -12.72 4.15
N ALA A 68 -4.27 -12.58 2.87
CA ALA A 68 -4.23 -13.67 1.90
C ALA A 68 -2.81 -14.26 1.72
N SER A 69 -1.77 -13.41 1.84
CA SER A 69 -0.37 -13.86 1.74
C SER A 69 0.01 -14.89 2.81
N ASN A 70 -0.62 -14.84 3.98
CA ASN A 70 -0.37 -15.80 5.06
C ASN A 70 -0.87 -17.20 4.69
N TYR A 71 -2.04 -17.30 4.04
CA TYR A 71 -2.57 -18.58 3.56
C TYR A 71 -1.69 -19.18 2.46
N TRP A 72 -1.26 -18.37 1.50
CA TRP A 72 -0.33 -18.82 0.47
C TRP A 72 1.00 -19.28 1.04
N THR A 73 1.50 -18.60 2.07
CA THR A 73 2.74 -19.00 2.75
C THR A 73 2.58 -20.38 3.39
N VAL A 74 1.46 -20.67 4.05
CA VAL A 74 1.20 -22.01 4.61
C VAL A 74 1.07 -23.06 3.50
N LEU A 75 0.34 -22.76 2.42
CA LEU A 75 0.13 -23.68 1.29
C LEU A 75 1.42 -24.05 0.56
N LEU A 76 2.41 -23.17 0.59
CA LEU A 76 3.71 -23.35 -0.07
C LEU A 76 4.82 -23.79 0.92
N ASP A 77 4.46 -24.32 2.09
CA ASP A 77 5.38 -24.73 3.16
C ASP A 77 6.39 -23.65 3.59
N GLY A 78 5.97 -22.39 3.50
CA GLY A 78 6.74 -21.23 3.92
C GLY A 78 6.59 -20.91 5.41
N ASN A 79 7.36 -19.92 5.86
CA ASN A 79 7.31 -19.47 7.25
C ASN A 79 6.12 -18.54 7.50
N ALA A 80 4.98 -19.11 7.91
CA ALA A 80 3.74 -18.37 8.20
C ALA A 80 3.92 -17.30 9.28
N ASN A 81 4.68 -17.61 10.33
CA ASN A 81 5.00 -16.69 11.42
C ASN A 81 5.73 -15.43 10.92
N LEU A 82 6.67 -15.60 10.00
CA LEU A 82 7.36 -14.50 9.34
C LEU A 82 6.42 -13.71 8.42
N SER A 83 5.56 -14.38 7.65
CA SER A 83 4.58 -13.72 6.76
C SER A 83 3.59 -12.84 7.54
N VAL A 84 3.04 -13.38 8.64
CA VAL A 84 2.13 -12.65 9.53
C VAL A 84 2.84 -11.44 10.13
N THR A 85 4.09 -11.61 10.56
CA THR A 85 4.91 -10.50 11.08
C THR A 85 5.17 -9.42 10.03
N MET A 86 5.53 -9.79 8.80
CA MET A 86 5.75 -8.84 7.70
C MET A 86 4.47 -8.10 7.33
N THR A 87 3.32 -8.79 7.31
CA THR A 87 2.00 -8.18 7.08
C THR A 87 1.67 -7.17 8.17
N PHE A 88 1.92 -7.50 9.44
CA PHE A 88 1.72 -6.58 10.56
C PHE A 88 2.63 -5.35 10.48
N MET A 89 3.94 -5.56 10.30
CA MET A 89 4.90 -4.46 10.20
C MET A 89 4.62 -3.55 9.00
N SER A 90 4.22 -4.12 7.85
CA SER A 90 3.83 -3.32 6.70
C SER A 90 2.53 -2.56 6.94
N THR A 91 1.54 -3.16 7.61
CA THR A 91 0.30 -2.45 7.96
C THR A 91 0.56 -1.20 8.81
N ILE A 92 1.48 -1.29 9.77
CA ILE A 92 1.91 -0.12 10.55
C ILE A 92 2.72 0.85 9.68
N GLY A 93 3.68 0.35 8.91
CA GLY A 93 4.54 1.16 8.04
C GLY A 93 3.77 1.94 6.96
N ALA A 94 2.63 1.42 6.51
CA ALA A 94 1.78 2.06 5.52
C ALA A 94 1.24 3.43 5.98
N LEU A 95 1.07 3.66 7.28
CA LEU A 95 0.67 4.96 7.83
C LEU A 95 1.59 6.10 7.37
N VAL A 96 2.88 5.81 7.17
CA VAL A 96 3.87 6.77 6.72
C VAL A 96 4.15 6.61 5.23
N ALA A 97 4.34 5.37 4.77
CA ALA A 97 4.75 5.10 3.40
C ALA A 97 3.70 5.51 2.36
N MET A 98 2.41 5.26 2.60
CA MET A 98 1.36 5.63 1.64
C MET A 98 1.26 7.15 1.45
N PRO A 99 1.09 7.99 2.50
CA PRO A 99 1.07 9.45 2.32
C PRO A 99 2.35 9.99 1.68
N PHE A 100 3.51 9.43 2.04
CA PHE A 100 4.79 9.80 1.43
C PHE A 100 4.81 9.54 -0.09
N TRP A 101 4.49 8.34 -0.53
CA TRP A 101 4.47 7.99 -1.96
C TRP A 101 3.41 8.75 -2.74
N MET A 102 2.23 8.99 -2.14
CA MET A 102 1.18 9.82 -2.73
C MET A 102 1.64 11.26 -2.95
N ASN A 103 2.42 11.81 -2.03
CA ASN A 103 2.99 13.14 -2.18
C ASN A 103 4.09 13.21 -3.25
N VAL A 104 4.97 12.21 -3.30
CA VAL A 104 6.14 12.21 -4.21
C VAL A 104 5.76 11.85 -5.66
N LEU A 105 5.05 10.74 -5.87
CA LEU A 105 4.75 10.20 -7.21
C LEU A 105 3.25 10.30 -7.55
N GLY A 106 2.36 10.18 -6.58
CA GLY A 106 0.91 10.30 -6.81
C GLY A 106 0.51 11.68 -7.36
N SER A 107 1.15 12.74 -6.86
CA SER A 107 1.01 14.11 -7.36
C SER A 107 1.38 14.24 -8.84
N ARG A 108 2.43 13.55 -9.29
CA ARG A 108 2.87 13.54 -10.70
C ARG A 108 1.86 12.88 -11.63
N ILE A 109 1.25 11.77 -11.18
CA ILE A 109 0.17 11.10 -11.94
C ILE A 109 -1.02 12.05 -12.08
N LEU A 110 -1.43 12.71 -11.00
CA LEU A 110 -2.52 13.70 -11.03
C LEU A 110 -2.21 14.91 -11.93
N GLU A 111 -0.98 15.44 -11.89
CA GLU A 111 -0.56 16.53 -12.77
C GLU A 111 -0.66 16.12 -14.24
N SER A 112 -0.26 14.89 -14.59
CA SER A 112 -0.43 14.37 -15.95
C SER A 112 -1.91 14.25 -16.35
N MET A 113 -2.79 13.83 -15.43
CA MET A 113 -4.24 13.81 -15.67
C MET A 113 -4.79 15.19 -16.01
N HIS A 114 -4.47 16.19 -15.18
CA HIS A 114 -4.98 17.55 -15.36
C HIS A 114 -4.48 18.16 -16.68
N ARG A 115 -3.25 17.82 -17.12
CA ARG A 115 -2.69 18.31 -18.38
C ARG A 115 -3.43 17.73 -19.60
N SER A 116 -3.77 16.44 -19.60
CA SER A 116 -4.56 15.81 -20.69
C SER A 116 -6.02 16.33 -20.69
N THR A 117 -6.62 16.52 -19.50
CA THR A 117 -8.00 17.00 -19.37
C THR A 117 -8.20 18.45 -19.83
N ASN A 118 -7.17 19.31 -19.71
CA ASN A 118 -7.24 20.69 -20.20
C ASN A 118 -7.38 20.81 -21.73
N PHE A 119 -7.10 19.74 -22.49
CA PHE A 119 -7.24 19.71 -23.95
C PHE A 119 -8.66 19.30 -24.40
N THR A 120 -9.42 18.59 -23.57
CA THR A 120 -10.76 18.08 -23.88
C THR A 120 -11.81 18.69 -22.93
N SER A 121 -12.23 19.91 -23.25
CA SER A 121 -13.60 20.42 -23.01
C SER A 121 -14.16 20.38 -21.57
N SER A 122 -13.83 21.43 -20.81
CA SER A 122 -14.77 22.38 -20.16
C SER A 122 -15.97 21.94 -19.28
N SER A 123 -16.34 20.67 -19.07
CA SER A 123 -17.62 20.38 -18.39
C SER A 123 -17.62 19.60 -17.07
N GLU A 124 -16.49 19.09 -16.57
CA GLU A 124 -16.48 18.50 -15.22
C GLU A 124 -15.11 18.64 -14.56
N ARG A 125 -14.85 19.82 -14.00
CA ARG A 125 -13.73 20.07 -13.08
C ARG A 125 -13.98 19.31 -11.77
N GLN A 126 -13.92 17.98 -11.80
CA GLN A 126 -13.73 17.24 -10.56
C GLN A 126 -12.26 17.40 -10.20
N SER A 127 -11.96 18.43 -9.42
CA SER A 127 -10.63 18.63 -8.84
C SER A 127 -10.31 17.40 -7.99
N VAL A 128 -9.58 16.45 -8.58
CA VAL A 128 -9.09 15.26 -7.88
C VAL A 128 -7.99 15.77 -6.96
N PHE A 129 -8.37 16.24 -5.77
CA PHE A 129 -7.45 16.56 -4.70
C PHE A 129 -7.10 15.27 -3.96
N ILE A 130 -5.82 15.01 -3.72
CA ILE A 130 -5.39 13.85 -2.92
C ILE A 130 -5.91 14.05 -1.49
N PRO A 131 -6.89 13.26 -1.03
CA PRO A 131 -7.52 13.51 0.26
C PRO A 131 -6.66 12.89 1.36
N TYR A 132 -5.50 13.50 1.65
CA TYR A 132 -4.54 12.99 2.63
C TYR A 132 -5.18 12.67 3.99
N GLY A 133 -6.11 13.53 4.45
CA GLY A 133 -6.87 13.27 5.68
C GLY A 133 -7.70 11.99 5.63
N LYS A 134 -8.32 11.67 4.48
CA LYS A 134 -9.07 10.43 4.30
C LYS A 134 -8.16 9.21 4.19
N ILE A 135 -6.98 9.36 3.57
CA ILE A 135 -5.96 8.29 3.49
C ILE A 135 -5.47 7.94 4.89
N VAL A 136 -5.09 8.93 5.70
CA VAL A 136 -4.65 8.69 7.08
C VAL A 136 -5.79 8.12 7.91
N ALA A 137 -7.01 8.64 7.78
CA ALA A 137 -8.17 8.12 8.50
C ALA A 137 -8.49 6.65 8.13
N SER A 138 -8.40 6.28 6.85
CA SER A 138 -8.64 4.89 6.42
C SER A 138 -7.54 3.95 6.90
N LEU A 139 -6.27 4.39 6.88
CA LEU A 139 -5.16 3.62 7.44
C LEU A 139 -5.28 3.46 8.95
N LEU A 140 -5.74 4.48 9.68
CA LEU A 140 -6.05 4.36 11.11
C LEU A 140 -7.20 3.37 11.36
N MET A 141 -8.24 3.42 10.54
CA MET A 141 -9.35 2.45 10.59
C MET A 141 -8.89 1.01 10.31
N LEU A 142 -7.80 0.82 9.56
CA LEU A 142 -7.16 -0.48 9.36
C LEU A 142 -6.29 -0.90 10.56
N VAL A 143 -5.49 0.03 11.10
CA VAL A 143 -4.52 -0.24 12.16
C VAL A 143 -5.19 -0.43 13.53
N ILE A 144 -6.22 0.35 13.86
CA ILE A 144 -6.89 0.30 15.18
C ILE A 144 -7.48 -1.09 15.47
N PRO A 145 -8.32 -1.69 14.60
CA PRO A 145 -8.87 -3.03 14.84
C PRO A 145 -7.78 -4.11 14.92
N LEU A 146 -6.70 -3.93 14.16
CA LEU A 146 -5.55 -4.83 14.18
C LEU A 146 -4.84 -4.80 15.54
N LEU A 147 -4.61 -3.61 16.11
CA LEU A 147 -4.05 -3.44 17.44
C LEU A 147 -5.00 -3.94 18.54
N VAL A 148 -6.30 -3.70 18.40
CA VAL A 148 -7.31 -4.22 19.34
C VAL A 148 -7.31 -5.75 19.33
N GLY A 149 -7.28 -6.37 18.14
CA GLY A 149 -7.21 -7.83 18.04
C GLY A 149 -5.95 -8.40 18.68
N LEU A 150 -4.82 -7.71 18.54
CA LEU A 150 -3.56 -8.08 19.19
C LEU A 150 -3.62 -7.98 20.73
N LEU A 151 -4.36 -7.01 21.26
CA LEU A 151 -4.58 -6.90 22.70
C LEU A 151 -5.49 -8.01 23.24
N ILE A 152 -6.48 -8.44 22.46
CA ILE A 152 -7.43 -9.50 22.83
C ILE A 152 -6.80 -10.89 22.73
N ALA A 153 -5.87 -11.10 21.81
CA ALA A 153 -5.19 -12.39 21.64
C ALA A 153 -4.11 -12.69 22.70
N ARG A 154 -3.93 -11.81 23.69
CA ARG A 154 -3.15 -12.06 24.90
C ARG A 154 -3.98 -12.81 25.94
#